data_AF-A0AAE4HYW4-F1
#
_entry.id   AF-A0AAE4HYW4-F1
#
_cell.length_a   1.000
_cell.length_b   1.000
_cell.length_c   1.000
_cell.angle_alpha   90.00
_cell.angle_beta   90.00
_cell.angle_gamma   90.00
#
_symmetry.space_group_name_H-M   'P 1'
#
loop_
_entity.id
_entity.type
_entity.pdbx_description
1 polymer ?
#
loop_
_entity_poly.entity_id
_entity_poly.type
_entity_poly.pdbx_seq_one_letter_code
_entity_poly.pdbx_strand_id
1 'polypeptide(L)'
;MNTTKKWLIFWGILAALFLGTIAVVLSGNFPQFTLPFSVFASDNKAVKKEELPKLTVLPLKDVNDQRLLTEQVEKVEALNQALEADDRFVSSQALAMAIEKIYGPAQTEKNIFDLYRKIYPMVSSEENGFVSVSVLGFGQRLMDDQPVMTQRQVWSFTDTTGTRHDYTISLSFTTDKLVQLTAEDGAEVKSVITQSDTYLDKTADFETAWTELNRRGTDTQLYRQMKKGGMDRQQTEFKALEKSLNITDPSGFFDLFEATRGDLSHAYLAGFYHTNTPTDGQSDYYFRVPTSPTKVAEFTVVYDRLQQKILSINQRS
;
A
#
# COMPACT_ATOMS: atom_id res chain seq x y z
N MET A 1 -28.25 -50.73 27.76
CA MET A 1 -29.56 -50.84 27.06
C MET A 1 -29.46 -51.97 26.05
N ASN A 2 -30.16 -53.09 26.29
CA ASN A 2 -29.95 -54.39 25.61
C ASN A 2 -30.24 -54.39 24.10
N THR A 3 -29.37 -55.07 23.35
CA THR A 3 -29.41 -55.34 21.90
C THR A 3 -30.75 -55.92 21.40
N THR A 4 -31.53 -56.56 22.28
CA THR A 4 -32.86 -57.12 21.99
C THR A 4 -33.88 -56.06 21.52
N LYS A 5 -33.79 -54.81 21.99
CA LYS A 5 -34.71 -53.73 21.57
C LYS A 5 -34.45 -53.23 20.15
N LYS A 6 -33.20 -53.30 19.66
CA LYS A 6 -32.86 -52.85 18.29
C LYS A 6 -33.37 -53.84 17.23
N TRP A 7 -33.40 -55.12 17.55
CA TRP A 7 -33.87 -56.17 16.65
C TRP A 7 -35.39 -56.12 16.45
N LEU A 8 -36.15 -55.85 17.51
CA LEU A 8 -37.61 -55.65 17.43
C LEU A 8 -38.01 -54.43 16.59
N ILE A 9 -37.24 -53.34 16.67
CA ILE A 9 -37.47 -52.13 15.86
C ILE A 9 -37.16 -52.41 14.38
N PHE A 10 -36.10 -53.17 14.09
CA PHE A 10 -35.74 -53.56 12.72
C PHE A 10 -36.84 -54.39 12.05
N TRP A 11 -37.39 -55.41 12.73
CA TRP A 11 -38.49 -56.21 12.18
C TRP A 11 -39.82 -55.47 12.13
N GLY A 12 -40.08 -54.54 13.05
CA GLY A 12 -41.27 -53.69 13.01
C GLY A 12 -41.28 -52.77 11.76
N ILE A 13 -40.14 -52.20 11.41
CA ILE A 13 -39.98 -51.37 10.20
C ILE A 13 -40.07 -52.23 8.93
N LEU A 14 -39.47 -53.43 8.93
CA LEU A 14 -39.51 -54.34 7.78
C LEU A 14 -40.94 -54.85 7.50
N ALA A 15 -41.70 -55.18 8.55
CA ALA A 15 -43.09 -55.63 8.42
C ALA A 15 -44.02 -54.51 7.92
N ALA A 16 -43.79 -53.27 8.35
CA ALA A 16 -44.54 -52.10 7.87
C ALA A 16 -44.23 -51.79 6.39
N LEU A 17 -42.97 -51.95 5.96
CA LEU A 17 -42.55 -51.80 4.55
C LEU A 17 -43.15 -52.88 3.65
N PHE A 18 -43.25 -54.13 4.12
CA PHE A 18 -43.82 -55.24 3.35
C PHE A 18 -45.35 -55.14 3.22
N LEU A 19 -46.05 -54.76 4.29
CA LEU A 19 -47.51 -54.53 4.24
C LEU A 19 -47.86 -53.30 3.39
N GLY A 20 -47.04 -52.24 3.44
CA GLY A 20 -47.21 -51.05 2.61
C GLY A 20 -46.99 -51.30 1.12
N THR A 21 -46.07 -52.19 0.75
CA THR A 21 -45.80 -52.52 -0.66
C THR A 21 -46.87 -53.42 -1.28
N ILE A 22 -47.47 -54.35 -0.53
CA ILE A 22 -48.57 -55.20 -1.04
C ILE A 22 -49.85 -54.37 -1.27
N ALA A 23 -50.12 -53.36 -0.43
CA ALA A 23 -51.27 -52.47 -0.62
C ALA A 23 -51.17 -51.57 -1.88
N VAL A 24 -49.95 -51.17 -2.26
CA VAL A 24 -49.69 -50.30 -3.42
C VAL A 24 -49.78 -51.06 -4.76
N VAL A 25 -49.43 -52.36 -4.78
CA VAL A 25 -49.49 -53.18 -5.99
C VAL A 25 -50.94 -53.53 -6.40
N LEU A 26 -51.89 -53.59 -5.45
CA LEU A 26 -53.30 -53.88 -5.73
C LEU A 26 -54.13 -52.65 -6.12
N SER A 27 -53.68 -51.42 -5.86
CA SER A 27 -54.45 -50.20 -6.11
C SER A 27 -54.00 -49.39 -7.34
N GLY A 28 -53.00 -49.86 -8.09
CA GLY A 28 -52.58 -49.26 -9.37
C GLY A 28 -52.06 -47.81 -9.32
N ASN A 29 -51.85 -47.25 -8.13
CA ASN A 29 -51.43 -45.87 -7.92
C ASN A 29 -49.99 -45.86 -7.39
N PHE A 30 -49.00 -45.70 -8.27
CA PHE A 30 -47.63 -45.44 -7.85
C PHE A 30 -47.51 -43.99 -7.38
N PRO A 31 -47.21 -43.71 -6.10
CA PRO A 31 -46.80 -42.38 -5.71
C PRO A 31 -45.43 -42.09 -6.34
N GLN A 32 -45.30 -40.94 -7.02
CA GLN A 32 -43.99 -40.42 -7.44
C GLN A 32 -43.14 -40.15 -6.21
N PHE A 33 -42.29 -41.12 -5.85
CA PHE A 33 -41.24 -40.90 -4.85
C PHE A 33 -40.15 -40.04 -5.47
N THR A 34 -40.30 -38.71 -5.38
CA THR A 34 -39.15 -37.80 -5.45
C THR A 34 -38.38 -37.94 -4.14
N LEU A 35 -37.31 -38.74 -4.16
CA LEU A 35 -36.32 -38.74 -3.08
C LEU A 35 -35.68 -37.34 -3.05
N PRO A 36 -35.82 -36.55 -1.97
CA PRO A 36 -35.07 -35.32 -1.87
C PRO A 36 -33.60 -35.70 -1.67
N PHE A 37 -32.77 -35.45 -2.69
CA PHE A 37 -31.31 -35.63 -2.62
C PHE A 37 -30.64 -34.80 -1.50
N SER A 38 -31.40 -34.02 -0.72
CA SER A 38 -30.94 -33.27 0.45
C SER A 38 -30.52 -34.14 1.64
N VAL A 39 -30.81 -35.45 1.64
CA VAL A 39 -30.38 -36.37 2.73
C VAL A 39 -29.02 -37.05 2.42
N PHE A 40 -28.54 -36.95 1.18
CA PHE A 40 -27.16 -37.35 0.81
C PHE A 40 -26.21 -36.16 0.63
N ALA A 41 -26.70 -34.92 0.79
CA ALA A 41 -25.84 -33.79 1.03
C ALA A 41 -25.21 -33.99 2.41
N SER A 42 -23.94 -34.41 2.42
CA SER A 42 -23.15 -34.42 3.64
C SER A 42 -23.31 -33.08 4.37
N ASP A 43 -23.32 -33.11 5.70
CA ASP A 43 -23.07 -31.97 6.56
C ASP A 43 -21.66 -31.39 6.31
N ASN A 44 -21.36 -31.01 5.07
CA ASN A 44 -20.38 -29.98 4.80
C ASN A 44 -21.00 -28.72 5.38
N LYS A 45 -20.74 -28.48 6.67
CA LYS A 45 -20.72 -27.13 7.22
C LYS A 45 -20.02 -26.29 6.16
N ALA A 46 -20.78 -25.47 5.43
CA ALA A 46 -20.21 -24.52 4.51
C ALA A 46 -19.28 -23.68 5.38
N VAL A 47 -17.98 -23.96 5.33
CA VAL A 47 -16.97 -23.15 5.99
C VAL A 47 -17.17 -21.79 5.37
N LYS A 48 -17.75 -20.88 6.17
CA LYS A 48 -18.08 -19.53 5.72
C LYS A 48 -16.80 -18.98 5.10
N LYS A 49 -16.85 -18.69 3.80
CA LYS A 49 -15.68 -18.24 3.05
C LYS A 49 -15.15 -17.01 3.80
N GLU A 50 -13.91 -17.08 4.26
CA GLU A 50 -13.29 -15.99 5.01
C GLU A 50 -13.20 -14.77 4.10
N GLU A 51 -14.08 -13.79 4.33
CA GLU A 51 -14.14 -12.55 3.57
C GLU A 51 -13.00 -11.64 4.01
N LEU A 52 -12.23 -11.16 3.03
CA LEU A 52 -11.17 -10.20 3.29
C LEU A 52 -11.77 -8.81 3.53
N PRO A 53 -11.27 -8.05 4.52
CA PRO A 53 -11.75 -6.70 4.77
C PRO A 53 -11.44 -5.79 3.58
N LYS A 54 -12.35 -4.86 3.28
CA LYS A 54 -12.05 -3.75 2.37
C LYS A 54 -11.20 -2.73 3.12
N LEU A 55 -10.13 -2.25 2.49
CA LEU A 55 -9.27 -1.21 3.05
C LEU A 55 -9.60 0.14 2.42
N THR A 56 -9.27 1.21 3.13
CA THR A 56 -9.35 2.58 2.61
C THR A 56 -8.39 2.75 1.43
N VAL A 57 -8.85 3.44 0.39
CA VAL A 57 -8.08 3.69 -0.83
C VAL A 57 -7.85 5.18 -0.97
N LEU A 58 -6.63 5.57 -1.30
CA LEU A 58 -6.33 6.93 -1.73
C LEU A 58 -6.91 7.14 -3.14
N PRO A 59 -7.81 8.12 -3.34
CA PRO A 59 -8.44 8.34 -4.64
C PRO A 59 -7.49 9.08 -5.57
N LEU A 60 -6.68 8.31 -6.28
CA LEU A 60 -5.58 8.83 -7.08
C LEU A 60 -6.06 9.75 -8.22
N LYS A 61 -7.19 9.42 -8.85
CA LYS A 61 -7.95 10.29 -9.79
C LYS A 61 -8.26 11.72 -9.30
N ASP A 62 -8.31 11.95 -7.99
CA ASP A 62 -8.64 13.26 -7.41
C ASP A 62 -7.37 14.09 -7.12
N VAL A 63 -6.19 13.50 -7.34
CA VAL A 63 -4.90 14.13 -7.13
C VAL A 63 -4.47 14.88 -8.39
N ASN A 64 -4.11 16.15 -8.22
CA ASN A 64 -3.46 16.94 -9.26
C ASN A 64 -1.98 17.12 -8.87
N ASP A 65 -1.09 16.39 -9.54
CA ASP A 65 0.34 16.35 -9.21
C ASP A 65 1.00 17.73 -9.35
N GLN A 66 0.61 18.54 -10.34
CA GLN A 66 1.19 19.86 -10.54
C GLN A 66 0.79 20.84 -9.44
N ARG A 67 -0.48 20.80 -9.02
CA ARG A 67 -0.95 21.58 -7.86
C ARG A 67 -0.25 21.11 -6.60
N LEU A 68 -0.14 19.80 -6.41
CA LEU A 68 0.57 19.21 -5.26
C LEU A 68 2.03 19.66 -5.24
N LEU A 69 2.76 19.58 -6.35
CA LEU A 69 4.13 20.07 -6.45
C LEU A 69 4.21 21.55 -6.04
N THR A 70 3.33 22.38 -6.60
CA THR A 70 3.34 23.83 -6.35
C THR A 70 3.19 24.11 -4.86
N GLU A 71 2.22 23.49 -4.20
CA GLU A 71 2.02 23.61 -2.75
C GLU A 71 3.26 23.15 -1.94
N GLN A 72 3.95 22.11 -2.40
CA GLN A 72 5.14 21.56 -1.73
C GLN A 72 6.36 22.47 -1.90
N VAL A 73 6.57 23.03 -3.10
CA VAL A 73 7.66 23.97 -3.39
C VAL A 73 7.44 25.29 -2.66
N GLU A 74 6.22 25.84 -2.67
CA GLU A 74 5.88 27.07 -1.93
C GLU A 74 6.18 26.96 -0.43
N LYS A 75 5.91 25.78 0.18
CA LYS A 75 6.27 25.53 1.59
C LYS A 75 7.78 25.52 1.82
N VAL A 76 8.55 25.01 0.88
CA VAL A 76 10.03 25.03 0.96
C VAL A 76 10.59 26.41 0.71
N GLU A 77 10.02 27.19 -0.20
CA GLU A 77 10.39 28.60 -0.42
C GLU A 77 10.11 29.44 0.84
N ALA A 78 8.93 29.28 1.44
CA ALA A 78 8.60 29.92 2.71
C ALA A 78 9.54 29.51 3.84
N LEU A 79 10.01 28.25 3.83
CA LEU A 79 10.98 27.75 4.79
C LEU A 79 12.36 28.36 4.55
N ASN A 80 12.85 28.38 3.32
CA ASN A 80 14.10 29.07 2.96
C ASN A 80 14.09 30.53 3.43
N GLN A 81 13.04 31.29 3.12
CA GLN A 81 12.90 32.67 3.58
C GLN A 81 12.83 32.79 5.11
N ALA A 82 12.25 31.80 5.80
CA ALA A 82 12.19 31.79 7.25
C ALA A 82 13.56 31.51 7.88
N LEU A 83 14.39 30.70 7.22
CA LEU A 83 15.69 30.25 7.70
C LEU A 83 16.84 31.20 7.32
N GLU A 84 16.77 31.88 6.17
CA GLU A 84 17.74 32.90 5.75
C GLU A 84 17.74 34.15 6.65
N ALA A 85 16.68 34.38 7.43
CA ALA A 85 16.66 35.43 8.43
C ALA A 85 17.57 35.01 9.61
N ASP A 86 18.82 35.49 9.61
CA ASP A 86 19.95 35.16 10.49
C ASP A 86 19.61 34.92 11.99
N ASP A 87 18.59 35.60 12.51
CA ASP A 87 18.23 35.53 13.94
C ASP A 87 17.32 34.34 14.33
N ARG A 88 16.92 33.46 13.39
CA ARG A 88 15.87 32.45 13.64
C ARG A 88 16.35 31.03 13.98
N PHE A 89 17.66 30.77 13.94
CA PHE A 89 18.24 29.49 14.39
C PHE A 89 18.92 29.53 15.76
N VAL A 90 18.84 30.66 16.47
CA VAL A 90 19.52 30.86 17.76
C VAL A 90 19.03 29.87 18.84
N SER A 91 17.87 29.23 18.66
CA SER A 91 17.35 28.22 19.58
C SER A 91 16.45 27.18 18.89
N SER A 92 16.24 26.03 19.55
CA SER A 92 15.26 25.02 19.13
C SER A 92 13.84 25.58 19.05
N GLN A 93 13.50 26.55 19.90
CA GLN A 93 12.19 27.20 19.90
C GLN A 93 11.97 28.04 18.65
N ALA A 94 13.00 28.79 18.22
CA ALA A 94 12.92 29.61 17.03
C ALA A 94 12.80 28.75 15.76
N LEU A 95 13.52 27.63 15.70
CA LEU A 95 13.35 26.63 14.64
C LEU A 95 11.94 26.03 14.64
N ALA A 96 11.40 25.69 15.81
CA ALA A 96 10.04 25.19 15.93
C ALA A 96 9.02 26.19 15.41
N MET A 97 9.12 27.46 15.81
CA MET A 97 8.25 28.52 15.32
C MET A 97 8.31 28.69 13.80
N ALA A 98 9.50 28.58 13.19
CA ALA A 98 9.66 28.68 11.74
C ALA A 98 8.97 27.52 11.00
N ILE A 99 9.16 26.27 11.48
CA ILE A 99 8.54 25.07 10.91
C ILE A 99 7.02 25.10 11.12
N GLU A 100 6.55 25.41 12.32
CA GLU A 100 5.13 25.37 12.67
C GLU A 100 4.32 26.47 11.96
N LYS A 101 4.95 27.60 11.63
CA LYS A 101 4.32 28.63 10.79
C LYS A 101 3.94 28.10 9.40
N ILE A 102 4.65 27.09 8.89
CA ILE A 102 4.52 26.58 7.52
C ILE A 102 3.71 25.27 7.48
N TYR A 103 3.94 24.39 8.45
CA TYR A 103 3.35 23.05 8.50
C TYR A 103 2.29 22.89 9.59
N GLY A 104 2.03 23.92 10.39
CA GLY A 104 1.17 23.87 11.56
C GLY A 104 1.88 23.30 12.80
N PRO A 105 1.23 23.34 13.98
CA PRO A 105 1.77 22.82 15.23
C PRO A 105 2.25 21.37 15.08
N ALA A 106 3.39 21.06 15.70
CA ALA A 106 3.94 19.72 15.70
C ALA A 106 3.18 18.82 16.68
N GLN A 107 2.80 17.63 16.22
CA GLN A 107 2.21 16.61 17.11
C GLN A 107 3.20 16.16 18.20
N THR A 108 4.50 16.23 17.89
CA THR A 108 5.58 15.84 18.79
C THR A 108 6.73 16.85 18.72
N GLU A 109 6.78 17.79 19.68
CA GLU A 109 7.83 18.82 19.77
C GLU A 109 9.25 18.23 19.82
N LYS A 110 9.42 17.04 20.44
CA LYS A 110 10.69 16.34 20.52
C LYS A 110 11.36 16.15 19.15
N ASN A 111 10.59 15.93 18.09
CA ASN A 111 11.15 15.70 16.75
C ASN A 111 11.86 16.95 16.21
N ILE A 112 11.32 18.13 16.49
CA ILE A 112 11.95 19.39 16.09
C ILE A 112 13.19 19.67 16.95
N PHE A 113 13.13 19.36 18.25
CA PHE A 113 14.30 19.46 19.11
C PHE A 113 15.44 18.53 18.65
N ASP A 114 15.11 17.29 18.26
CA ASP A 114 16.09 16.33 17.75
C ASP A 114 16.69 16.81 16.42
N LEU A 115 15.88 17.40 15.52
CA LEU A 115 16.37 18.10 14.33
C LEU A 115 17.32 19.24 14.70
N TYR A 116 16.92 20.12 15.62
CA TYR A 116 17.74 21.25 16.06
C TYR A 116 19.10 20.78 16.57
N ARG A 117 19.11 19.79 17.48
CA ARG A 117 20.35 19.21 18.02
C ARG A 117 21.26 18.69 16.92
N LYS A 118 20.69 18.17 15.85
CA LYS A 118 21.43 17.60 14.74
C LYS A 118 22.10 18.65 13.86
N ILE A 119 21.39 19.74 13.57
CA ILE A 119 21.93 20.86 12.80
C ILE A 119 22.68 21.87 13.69
N TYR A 120 22.59 21.76 15.02
CA TYR A 120 23.21 22.68 15.98
C TYR A 120 24.68 23.00 15.69
N PRO A 121 25.56 22.00 15.40
CA PRO A 121 26.95 22.30 15.09
C PRO A 121 27.12 23.23 13.88
N MET A 122 26.14 23.24 12.97
CA MET A 122 26.12 24.09 11.78
C MET A 122 25.45 25.45 12.03
N VAL A 123 24.60 25.60 13.04
CA VAL A 123 23.92 26.89 13.33
C VAL A 123 24.48 27.63 14.55
N SER A 124 25.42 27.03 15.29
CA SER A 124 26.00 27.62 16.50
C SER A 124 27.22 28.52 16.26
N SER A 125 27.68 28.67 15.02
CA SER A 125 28.83 29.49 14.65
C SER A 125 28.40 30.59 13.68
N GLU A 126 28.81 31.83 13.92
CA GLU A 126 28.57 32.96 13.01
C GLU A 126 29.24 32.76 11.63
N GLU A 127 30.26 31.91 11.56
CA GLU A 127 30.98 31.57 10.33
C GLU A 127 30.33 30.42 9.54
N ASN A 128 29.39 29.69 10.14
CA ASN A 128 28.66 28.64 9.43
C ASN A 128 27.43 29.24 8.74
N GLY A 129 27.15 28.77 7.53
CA GLY A 129 26.09 29.34 6.69
C GLY A 129 24.97 28.35 6.42
N PHE A 130 23.72 28.76 6.66
CA PHE A 130 22.59 28.12 6.00
C PHE A 130 22.71 28.36 4.48
N VAL A 131 22.58 27.29 3.69
CA VAL A 131 22.68 27.39 2.22
C VAL A 131 21.30 27.33 1.59
N SER A 132 20.56 26.24 1.84
CA SER A 132 19.22 26.06 1.27
C SER A 132 18.50 24.86 1.87
N VAL A 133 17.18 24.86 1.70
CA VAL A 133 16.30 23.70 1.75
C VAL A 133 15.82 23.43 0.33
N SER A 134 15.92 22.18 -0.12
CA SER A 134 15.40 21.74 -1.43
C SER A 134 14.54 20.49 -1.29
N VAL A 135 13.55 20.32 -2.18
CA VAL A 135 12.69 19.14 -2.20
C VAL A 135 13.42 17.98 -2.87
N LEU A 136 13.50 16.83 -2.20
CA LEU A 136 14.00 15.57 -2.77
C LEU A 136 12.87 14.70 -3.31
N GLY A 137 11.71 14.75 -2.66
CA GLY A 137 10.53 14.02 -3.06
C GLY A 137 9.30 14.45 -2.30
N PHE A 138 8.14 14.14 -2.86
CA PHE A 138 6.85 14.54 -2.29
C PHE A 138 5.76 13.55 -2.69
N GLY A 139 4.65 13.55 -1.94
CA GLY A 139 3.52 12.70 -2.25
C GLY A 139 2.45 12.72 -1.18
N GLN A 140 1.63 11.69 -1.14
CA GLN A 140 0.56 11.51 -0.15
C GLN A 140 0.51 10.07 0.32
N ARG A 141 0.17 9.86 1.59
CA ARG A 141 -0.06 8.52 2.16
C ARG A 141 -1.22 8.52 3.14
N LEU A 142 -1.87 7.38 3.29
CA LEU A 142 -2.86 7.13 4.33
C LEU A 142 -2.17 6.84 5.67
N MET A 143 -2.33 7.74 6.63
CA MET A 143 -2.01 7.51 8.04
C MET A 143 -3.32 7.46 8.82
N ASP A 144 -3.57 6.36 9.53
CA ASP A 144 -4.85 6.13 10.23
C ASP A 144 -6.07 6.38 9.32
N ASP A 145 -5.99 5.87 8.09
CA ASP A 145 -7.00 6.01 7.02
C ASP A 145 -7.31 7.45 6.59
N GLN A 146 -6.46 8.42 6.94
CA GLN A 146 -6.55 9.80 6.48
C GLN A 146 -5.38 10.16 5.55
N PRO A 147 -5.63 10.90 4.46
CA PRO A 147 -4.56 11.37 3.59
C PRO A 147 -3.68 12.39 4.32
N VAL A 148 -2.38 12.13 4.31
CA VAL A 148 -1.34 13.00 4.87
C VAL A 148 -0.32 13.27 3.77
N MET A 149 0.05 14.54 3.61
CA MET A 149 1.11 14.94 2.68
C MET A 149 2.44 14.44 3.22
N THR A 150 3.31 13.97 2.34
CA THR A 150 4.68 13.58 2.66
C THR A 150 5.65 14.39 1.86
N GLN A 151 6.74 14.83 2.48
CA GLN A 151 7.80 15.57 1.81
C GLN A 151 9.15 15.15 2.36
N ARG A 152 10.13 14.92 1.49
CA ARG A 152 11.53 14.76 1.88
C ARG A 152 12.31 15.92 1.33
N GLN A 153 13.16 16.47 2.17
CA GLN A 153 13.94 17.66 1.89
C GLN A 153 15.42 17.36 2.14
N VAL A 154 16.28 18.08 1.43
CA VAL A 154 17.69 18.23 1.82
C VAL A 154 17.85 19.61 2.42
N TRP A 155 18.48 19.68 3.58
CA TRP A 155 18.89 20.91 4.22
C TRP A 155 20.41 20.99 4.15
N SER A 156 20.90 22.01 3.47
CA SER A 156 22.33 22.20 3.20
C SER A 156 22.89 23.34 4.04
N PHE A 157 24.05 23.09 4.62
CA PHE A 157 24.82 24.03 5.43
C PHE A 157 26.28 24.03 4.98
N THR A 158 27.01 25.09 5.26
CA THR A 158 28.48 25.13 5.16
C THR A 158 29.10 25.36 6.52
N ASP A 159 30.16 24.62 6.83
CA ASP A 159 30.98 24.89 8.00
C ASP A 159 31.98 26.03 7.77
N THR A 160 32.73 26.39 8.81
CA THR A 160 33.76 27.45 8.79
C THR A 160 34.90 27.20 7.79
N THR A 161 35.07 25.97 7.31
CA THR A 161 36.06 25.61 6.29
C THR A 161 35.49 25.71 4.86
N GLY A 162 34.21 26.04 4.74
CA GLY A 162 33.46 26.03 3.48
C GLY A 162 33.01 24.64 3.04
N THR A 163 33.15 23.62 3.90
CA THR A 163 32.70 22.26 3.59
C THR A 163 31.19 22.16 3.73
N ARG A 164 30.54 21.55 2.73
CA ARG A 164 29.08 21.37 2.71
C ARG A 164 28.64 20.17 3.54
N HIS A 165 27.63 20.38 4.38
CA HIS A 165 26.95 19.35 5.18
C HIS A 165 25.47 19.29 4.78
N ASP A 166 25.02 18.12 4.36
CA ASP A 166 23.63 17.89 3.96
C ASP A 166 22.92 17.03 5.00
N TYR A 167 21.68 17.39 5.33
CA TYR A 167 20.79 16.61 6.18
C TYR A 167 19.52 16.29 5.41
N THR A 168 19.06 15.04 5.54
CA THR A 168 17.82 14.62 4.91
C THR A 168 16.68 14.67 5.92
N ILE A 169 15.69 15.51 5.65
CA ILE A 169 14.55 15.72 6.53
C ILE A 169 13.31 15.13 5.89
N SER A 170 12.63 14.20 6.57
CA SER A 170 11.35 13.64 6.11
C SER A 170 10.22 14.17 6.97
N LEU A 171 9.19 14.70 6.31
CA LEU A 171 8.03 15.35 6.91
C LEU A 171 6.76 14.62 6.49
N SER A 172 5.82 14.49 7.42
CA SER A 172 4.44 14.15 7.13
C SER A 172 3.53 15.19 7.78
N PHE A 173 2.64 15.79 7.02
CA PHE A 173 1.81 16.90 7.50
C PHE A 173 0.43 16.89 6.84
N THR A 174 -0.52 17.51 7.53
CA THR A 174 -1.85 17.84 7.00
C THR A 174 -1.92 19.34 6.74
N THR A 175 -3.07 19.86 6.36
CA THR A 175 -3.28 21.31 6.21
C THR A 175 -3.02 22.06 7.52
N ASP A 176 -3.29 21.44 8.67
CA ASP A 176 -3.36 22.15 9.96
C ASP A 176 -2.29 21.71 10.97
N LYS A 177 -1.52 20.66 10.70
CA LYS A 177 -0.54 20.12 11.65
C LYS A 177 0.60 19.36 10.99
N LEU A 178 1.77 19.43 11.64
CA LEU A 178 2.91 18.57 11.35
C LEU A 178 2.76 17.26 12.14
N VAL A 179 2.56 16.15 11.42
CA VAL A 179 2.29 14.82 12.00
C VAL A 179 3.59 14.13 12.41
N GLN A 180 4.60 14.16 11.53
CA GLN A 180 5.87 13.49 11.77
C GLN A 180 7.01 14.29 11.14
N LEU A 181 8.15 14.31 11.82
CA LEU A 181 9.41 14.85 11.32
C LEU A 181 10.53 13.91 11.75
N THR A 182 11.41 13.55 10.82
CA THR A 182 12.64 12.79 11.10
C THR A 182 13.81 13.38 10.35
N ALA A 183 15.00 13.32 10.95
CA ALA A 183 16.24 13.87 10.40
C ALA A 183 17.35 12.82 10.36
N GLU A 184 17.96 12.61 9.20
CA GLU A 184 19.08 11.69 8.98
C GLU A 184 20.23 12.40 8.26
N ASP A 185 21.45 11.83 8.32
CA ASP A 185 22.59 12.46 7.67
C ASP A 185 22.39 12.29 6.17
N GLY A 186 22.51 13.39 5.44
CA GLY A 186 22.33 13.39 4.01
C GLY A 186 23.55 12.80 3.31
N ALA A 187 23.30 12.05 2.25
CA ALA A 187 24.32 11.81 1.24
C ALA A 187 24.32 12.96 0.24
N GLU A 188 25.39 13.07 -0.56
CA GLU A 188 25.46 14.02 -1.67
C GLU A 188 24.23 13.88 -2.57
N VAL A 189 23.47 14.97 -2.68
CA VAL A 189 22.22 15.00 -3.43
C VAL A 189 22.51 15.09 -4.92
N LYS A 190 22.07 14.07 -5.67
CA LYS A 190 22.27 14.00 -7.12
C LYS A 190 21.18 14.71 -7.93
N SER A 191 19.99 14.90 -7.36
CA SER A 191 18.86 15.53 -8.04
C SER A 191 17.84 16.06 -7.04
N VAL A 192 17.27 17.23 -7.33
CA VAL A 192 16.23 17.89 -6.54
C VAL A 192 15.00 18.11 -7.42
N ILE A 193 13.85 18.28 -6.77
CA ILE A 193 12.58 18.61 -7.40
C ILE A 193 12.43 20.13 -7.44
N THR A 194 12.04 20.65 -8.60
CA THR A 194 11.83 22.08 -8.86
C THR A 194 10.45 22.33 -9.44
N GLN A 195 9.97 23.57 -9.38
CA GLN A 195 8.66 23.93 -9.95
C GLN A 195 8.61 23.77 -11.48
N SER A 196 9.77 23.84 -12.15
CA SER A 196 9.91 23.62 -13.59
C SER A 196 9.83 22.16 -14.01
N ASP A 197 9.84 21.22 -13.06
CA ASP A 197 9.62 19.83 -13.37
C ASP A 197 8.18 19.67 -13.90
N THR A 198 8.06 19.29 -15.16
CA THR A 198 6.78 19.12 -15.82
C THR A 198 6.12 17.82 -15.35
N TYR A 199 5.22 17.93 -14.37
CA TYR A 199 4.35 16.85 -13.93
C TYR A 199 2.97 17.00 -14.57
N LEU A 200 2.89 16.79 -15.88
CA LEU A 200 1.59 16.66 -16.55
C LEU A 200 1.11 15.21 -16.37
N ASP A 201 0.02 15.01 -15.61
CA ASP A 201 -0.83 13.80 -15.53
C ASP A 201 -0.16 12.42 -15.31
N LYS A 202 1.00 12.38 -14.64
CA LYS A 202 1.78 11.13 -14.46
C LYS A 202 1.13 10.13 -13.50
N THR A 203 0.34 10.64 -12.57
CA THR A 203 -0.55 9.83 -11.75
C THR A 203 -1.65 9.12 -12.57
N ALA A 204 -2.24 9.79 -13.58
CA ALA A 204 -3.23 9.18 -14.47
C ALA A 204 -2.59 8.13 -15.41
N ASP A 205 -1.35 8.38 -15.85
CA ASP A 205 -0.57 7.40 -16.62
C ASP A 205 -0.33 6.12 -15.79
N PHE A 206 0.03 6.28 -14.51
CA PHE A 206 0.14 5.13 -13.61
C PHE A 206 -1.19 4.40 -13.44
N GLU A 207 -2.32 5.10 -13.24
CA GLU A 207 -3.64 4.47 -13.15
C GLU A 207 -3.94 3.61 -14.39
N THR A 208 -3.55 4.09 -15.57
CA THR A 208 -3.70 3.35 -16.83
C THR A 208 -2.83 2.09 -16.84
N ALA A 209 -1.54 2.22 -16.49
CA ALA A 209 -0.61 1.09 -16.42
C ALA A 209 -1.06 0.04 -15.38
N TRP A 210 -1.51 0.50 -14.21
CA TRP A 210 -2.02 -0.35 -13.13
C TRP A 210 -3.32 -1.05 -13.52
N THR A 211 -4.24 -0.36 -14.21
CA THR A 211 -5.48 -0.96 -14.71
C THR A 211 -5.19 -2.07 -15.70
N GLU A 212 -4.23 -1.87 -16.61
CA GLU A 212 -3.83 -2.90 -17.57
C GLU A 212 -3.14 -4.08 -16.89
N LEU A 213 -2.29 -3.81 -15.88
CA LEU A 213 -1.70 -4.85 -15.04
C LEU A 213 -2.79 -5.67 -14.33
N ASN A 214 -3.78 -5.02 -13.71
CA ASN A 214 -4.88 -5.70 -13.02
C ASN A 214 -5.67 -6.57 -14.00
N ARG A 215 -5.97 -6.05 -15.19
CA ARG A 215 -6.73 -6.77 -16.22
C ARG A 215 -6.01 -8.03 -16.71
N ARG A 216 -4.69 -7.96 -16.90
CA ARG A 216 -3.88 -9.10 -17.38
C ARG A 216 -3.42 -10.04 -16.28
N GLY A 217 -3.08 -9.50 -15.11
CA GLY A 217 -2.49 -10.21 -13.98
C GLY A 217 -3.51 -10.90 -13.07
N THR A 218 -4.79 -10.54 -13.16
CA THR A 218 -5.85 -11.19 -12.38
C THR A 218 -6.23 -12.52 -12.99
N ASP A 219 -5.95 -13.61 -12.27
CA ASP A 219 -6.40 -14.96 -12.60
C ASP A 219 -6.69 -15.78 -11.33
N THR A 220 -7.92 -15.68 -10.85
CA THR A 220 -8.38 -16.43 -9.67
C THR A 220 -8.50 -17.94 -9.91
N GLN A 221 -8.59 -18.38 -11.17
CA GLN A 221 -8.64 -19.81 -11.50
C GLN A 221 -7.25 -20.41 -11.39
N LEU A 222 -6.26 -19.76 -11.99
CA LEU A 222 -4.85 -20.11 -11.86
C LEU A 222 -4.44 -20.15 -10.39
N TYR A 223 -4.78 -19.13 -9.60
CA TYR A 223 -4.48 -19.14 -8.16
C TYR A 223 -5.04 -20.40 -7.46
N ARG A 224 -6.28 -20.80 -7.75
CA ARG A 224 -6.87 -22.02 -7.15
C ARG A 224 -6.16 -23.30 -7.60
N GLN A 225 -5.69 -23.36 -8.85
CA GLN A 225 -4.91 -24.49 -9.37
C GLN A 225 -3.55 -24.55 -8.68
N MET A 226 -2.82 -23.43 -8.64
CA MET A 226 -1.53 -23.31 -7.96
C MET A 226 -1.63 -23.65 -6.48
N LYS A 227 -2.69 -23.20 -5.80
CA LYS A 227 -2.93 -23.48 -4.38
C LYS A 227 -3.06 -24.98 -4.09
N LYS A 228 -3.66 -25.76 -5.00
CA LYS A 228 -3.71 -27.23 -4.88
C LYS A 228 -2.34 -27.86 -5.08
N GLY A 229 -1.51 -27.25 -5.93
CA GLY A 229 -0.14 -27.67 -6.23
C GLY A 229 0.93 -27.08 -5.29
N GLY A 230 0.54 -26.48 -4.15
CA GLY A 230 1.49 -25.96 -3.15
C GLY A 230 2.04 -24.55 -3.39
N MET A 231 1.42 -23.74 -4.26
CA MET A 231 1.84 -22.36 -4.59
C MET A 231 3.31 -22.28 -5.04
N ASP A 232 3.69 -23.06 -6.05
CA ASP A 232 5.04 -23.00 -6.60
C ASP A 232 5.15 -21.93 -7.71
N ARG A 233 6.04 -20.95 -7.49
CA ARG A 233 6.35 -19.88 -8.45
C ARG A 233 6.88 -20.38 -9.79
N GLN A 234 7.38 -21.62 -9.86
CA GLN A 234 7.96 -22.20 -11.08
C GLN A 234 6.92 -22.93 -11.94
N GLN A 235 5.63 -22.96 -11.54
CA GLN A 235 4.57 -23.54 -12.37
C GLN A 235 4.49 -22.84 -13.73
N THR A 236 4.32 -23.64 -14.79
CA THR A 236 4.45 -23.18 -16.17
C THR A 236 3.40 -22.13 -16.52
N GLU A 237 2.17 -22.32 -16.04
CA GLU A 237 1.03 -21.42 -16.24
C GLU A 237 1.27 -20.07 -15.57
N PHE A 238 1.85 -20.06 -14.36
CA PHE A 238 2.24 -18.82 -13.69
C PHE A 238 3.37 -18.09 -14.41
N LYS A 239 4.41 -18.82 -14.85
CA LYS A 239 5.50 -18.22 -15.64
C LYS A 239 5.02 -17.65 -16.97
N ALA A 240 3.98 -18.23 -17.57
CA ALA A 240 3.35 -17.66 -18.76
C ALA A 240 2.60 -16.36 -18.44
N LEU A 241 1.85 -16.33 -17.33
CA LEU A 241 1.20 -15.11 -16.84
C LEU A 241 2.23 -14.01 -16.56
N GLU A 242 3.26 -14.31 -15.74
CA GLU A 242 4.33 -13.39 -15.33
C GLU A 242 5.01 -12.73 -16.55
N LYS A 243 5.32 -13.51 -17.60
CA LYS A 243 5.93 -13.02 -18.84
C LYS A 243 5.01 -12.16 -19.71
N SER A 244 3.70 -12.27 -19.55
CA SER A 244 2.72 -11.51 -20.34
C SER A 244 2.48 -10.08 -19.84
N LEU A 245 2.98 -9.78 -18.63
CA LEU A 245 2.80 -8.51 -17.96
C LEU A 245 3.82 -7.48 -18.44
N ASN A 246 3.39 -6.23 -18.53
CA ASN A 246 4.25 -5.13 -18.91
C ASN A 246 5.03 -4.58 -17.69
N ILE A 247 5.88 -5.41 -17.11
CA ILE A 247 6.75 -5.06 -15.98
C ILE A 247 8.21 -5.30 -16.40
N THR A 248 9.14 -4.41 -16.02
CA THR A 248 10.57 -4.60 -16.35
C THR A 248 11.19 -5.76 -15.54
N ASP A 249 10.98 -5.78 -14.23
CA ASP A 249 11.31 -6.88 -13.33
C ASP A 249 10.04 -7.43 -12.66
N PRO A 250 9.51 -8.56 -13.16
CA PRO A 250 8.27 -9.14 -12.63
C PRO A 250 8.50 -10.02 -11.38
N SER A 251 9.71 -10.12 -10.84
CA SER A 251 10.06 -11.10 -9.80
C SER A 251 9.16 -11.04 -8.56
N GLY A 252 8.75 -9.85 -8.11
CA GLY A 252 7.82 -9.68 -6.98
C GLY A 252 6.34 -9.72 -7.36
N PHE A 253 5.98 -9.94 -8.62
CA PHE A 253 4.58 -10.13 -9.03
C PHE A 253 3.98 -11.39 -8.40
N PHE A 254 4.77 -12.45 -8.20
CA PHE A 254 4.30 -13.68 -7.55
C PHE A 254 3.76 -13.41 -6.13
N ASP A 255 4.50 -12.65 -5.32
CA ASP A 255 4.11 -12.35 -3.95
C ASP A 255 2.81 -11.52 -3.92
N LEU A 256 2.66 -10.57 -4.85
CA LEU A 256 1.43 -9.80 -5.02
C LEU A 256 0.26 -10.70 -5.45
N PHE A 257 0.46 -11.56 -6.45
CA PHE A 257 -0.55 -12.49 -6.94
C PHE A 257 -1.01 -13.46 -5.85
N GLU A 258 -0.08 -13.98 -5.05
CA GLU A 258 -0.39 -14.83 -3.91
C GLU A 258 -1.18 -14.07 -2.84
N ALA A 259 -0.69 -12.89 -2.42
CA ALA A 259 -1.32 -12.09 -1.36
C ALA A 259 -2.74 -11.65 -1.72
N THR A 260 -2.97 -11.31 -2.99
CA THR A 260 -4.27 -10.90 -3.53
C THR A 260 -5.21 -12.07 -3.86
N ARG A 261 -4.74 -13.31 -3.67
CA ARG A 261 -5.46 -14.55 -3.99
C ARG A 261 -5.85 -14.64 -5.47
N GLY A 262 -4.97 -14.13 -6.34
CA GLY A 262 -5.12 -14.06 -7.79
C GLY A 262 -6.06 -12.97 -8.29
N ASP A 263 -6.57 -12.09 -7.42
CA ASP A 263 -7.43 -10.96 -7.78
C ASP A 263 -6.80 -9.64 -7.35
N LEU A 264 -6.08 -9.00 -8.28
CA LEU A 264 -5.31 -7.80 -7.98
C LEU A 264 -6.18 -6.60 -7.59
N SER A 265 -7.50 -6.64 -7.80
CA SER A 265 -8.40 -5.60 -7.29
C SER A 265 -8.42 -5.52 -5.74
N HIS A 266 -7.89 -6.54 -5.05
CA HIS A 266 -7.66 -6.53 -3.61
C HIS A 266 -6.37 -5.82 -3.18
N ALA A 267 -5.63 -5.20 -4.11
CA ALA A 267 -4.53 -4.31 -3.78
C ALA A 267 -5.05 -2.87 -3.71
N TYR A 268 -5.13 -2.34 -2.49
CA TYR A 268 -5.69 -1.04 -2.18
C TYR A 268 -4.56 0.01 -2.10
N LEU A 269 -4.61 1.04 -2.95
CA LEU A 269 -3.60 2.10 -2.95
C LEU A 269 -3.66 2.87 -1.62
N ALA A 270 -2.53 2.90 -0.91
CA ALA A 270 -2.37 3.55 0.39
C ALA A 270 -1.49 4.81 0.32
N GLY A 271 -0.80 5.06 -0.79
CA GLY A 271 -0.01 6.27 -0.96
C GLY A 271 0.84 6.24 -2.21
N PHE A 272 1.45 7.37 -2.52
CA PHE A 272 2.45 7.49 -3.56
C PHE A 272 3.53 8.50 -3.15
N TYR A 273 4.69 8.40 -3.78
CA TYR A 273 5.82 9.26 -3.52
C TYR A 273 6.65 9.46 -4.78
N HIS A 274 6.76 10.71 -5.20
CA HIS A 274 7.51 11.15 -6.37
C HIS A 274 8.94 11.54 -5.97
N THR A 275 9.92 11.09 -6.74
CA THR A 275 11.32 11.48 -6.60
C THR A 275 11.92 11.86 -7.95
N ASN A 276 12.89 12.77 -7.93
CA ASN A 276 13.74 12.97 -9.08
C ASN A 276 14.99 12.08 -8.97
N THR A 277 15.29 11.42 -10.07
CA THR A 277 16.50 10.63 -10.27
C THR A 277 17.32 11.27 -11.40
N PRO A 278 18.65 11.09 -11.45
CA PRO A 278 19.51 11.66 -12.51
C PRO A 278 19.08 11.28 -13.93
N THR A 279 18.36 10.16 -14.04
CA THR A 279 17.67 9.71 -15.23
C THR A 279 16.21 9.56 -14.79
N ASP A 280 15.22 10.19 -15.40
CA ASP A 280 13.88 9.56 -15.49
C ASP A 280 12.80 9.79 -14.42
N GLY A 281 13.07 10.38 -13.26
CA GLY A 281 12.01 10.72 -12.28
C GLY A 281 11.14 9.52 -11.88
N GLN A 282 11.44 8.88 -10.77
CA GLN A 282 10.72 7.71 -10.29
C GLN A 282 9.45 8.08 -9.49
N SER A 283 8.49 7.17 -9.42
CA SER A 283 7.41 7.20 -8.44
C SER A 283 7.18 5.86 -7.80
N ASP A 284 7.06 5.87 -6.49
CA ASP A 284 6.74 4.71 -5.70
C ASP A 284 5.27 4.77 -5.31
N TYR A 285 4.50 3.74 -5.64
CA TYR A 285 3.10 3.59 -5.24
C TYR A 285 2.99 2.50 -4.19
N TYR A 286 2.42 2.82 -3.04
CA TYR A 286 2.30 1.92 -1.90
C TYR A 286 0.90 1.30 -1.87
N PHE A 287 0.84 -0.02 -1.87
CA PHE A 287 -0.39 -0.79 -1.81
C PHE A 287 -0.48 -1.58 -0.52
N ARG A 288 -1.70 -1.70 0.01
CA ARG A 288 -2.06 -2.58 1.11
C ARG A 288 -2.94 -3.70 0.59
N VAL A 289 -2.61 -4.94 0.95
CA VAL A 289 -3.34 -6.15 0.54
C VAL A 289 -3.78 -6.89 1.79
N PRO A 290 -5.10 -7.02 2.05
CA PRO A 290 -5.59 -7.81 3.19
C PRO A 290 -5.35 -9.30 2.90
N THR A 291 -4.47 -9.93 3.66
CA THR A 291 -4.15 -11.37 3.50
C THR A 291 -5.02 -12.26 4.40
N SER A 292 -5.54 -11.68 5.49
CA SER A 292 -6.53 -12.27 6.39
C SER A 292 -7.44 -11.19 6.99
N PRO A 293 -8.45 -11.53 7.83
CA PRO A 293 -9.27 -10.54 8.54
C PRO A 293 -8.50 -9.56 9.43
N THR A 294 -7.26 -9.90 9.81
CA THR A 294 -6.45 -9.10 10.75
C THR A 294 -5.05 -8.77 10.23
N LYS A 295 -4.64 -9.32 9.08
CA LYS A 295 -3.30 -9.14 8.51
C LYS A 295 -3.37 -8.42 7.17
N VAL A 296 -2.45 -7.48 7.01
CA VAL A 296 -2.24 -6.70 5.79
C VAL A 296 -0.79 -6.88 5.36
N ALA A 297 -0.58 -7.22 4.09
CA ALA A 297 0.72 -7.16 3.45
C ALA A 297 0.86 -5.83 2.72
N GLU A 298 2.06 -5.26 2.73
CA GLU A 298 2.35 -4.01 2.05
C GLU A 298 3.25 -4.26 0.83
N PHE A 299 2.98 -3.54 -0.26
CA PHE A 299 3.72 -3.62 -1.50
C PHE A 299 4.10 -2.23 -1.98
N THR A 300 5.29 -2.12 -2.59
CA THR A 300 5.72 -0.92 -3.32
C THR A 300 5.80 -1.28 -4.79
N VAL A 301 5.06 -0.54 -5.62
CA VAL A 301 5.14 -0.60 -7.08
C VAL A 301 5.98 0.57 -7.55
N VAL A 302 7.13 0.27 -8.15
CA VAL A 302 8.05 1.28 -8.68
C VAL A 302 7.65 1.58 -10.12
N TYR A 303 7.42 2.86 -10.41
CA TYR A 303 6.98 3.34 -11.71
C TYR A 303 7.98 4.32 -12.30
N ASP A 304 8.41 4.04 -13.53
CA ASP A 304 9.17 4.96 -14.36
C ASP A 304 8.20 5.89 -15.07
N ARG A 305 8.29 7.17 -14.72
CA ARG A 305 7.38 8.18 -15.25
C ARG A 305 7.70 8.62 -16.67
N LEU A 306 8.96 8.51 -17.12
CA LEU A 306 9.31 8.85 -18.50
C LEU A 306 8.94 7.74 -19.47
N GLN A 307 9.19 6.49 -19.08
CA GLN A 307 8.86 5.33 -19.91
C GLN A 307 7.39 4.89 -19.76
N GLN A 308 6.68 5.50 -18.82
CA GLN A 308 5.30 5.15 -18.46
C GLN A 308 5.14 3.66 -18.18
N LYS A 309 6.07 3.10 -17.38
CA LYS A 309 6.19 1.66 -17.18
C LYS A 309 6.42 1.29 -15.73
N ILE A 310 5.77 0.22 -15.29
CA ILE A 310 6.06 -0.40 -13.99
C ILE A 310 7.43 -1.09 -14.09
N LEU A 311 8.35 -0.66 -13.25
CA LEU A 311 9.69 -1.22 -13.19
C LEU A 311 9.70 -2.49 -12.36
N SER A 312 9.16 -2.45 -11.14
CA SER A 312 9.16 -3.59 -10.23
C SER A 312 8.03 -3.52 -9.21
N ILE A 313 7.76 -4.65 -8.58
CA ILE A 313 6.83 -4.79 -7.46
C ILE A 313 7.62 -5.43 -6.33
N ASN A 314 7.58 -4.84 -5.14
CA ASN A 314 8.36 -5.29 -4.00
C ASN A 314 7.45 -5.44 -2.78
N GLN A 315 7.47 -6.60 -2.13
CA GLN A 315 6.81 -6.76 -0.83
C GLN A 315 7.63 -6.05 0.25
N ARG A 316 6.98 -5.23 1.07
CA ARG A 316 7.61 -4.61 2.24
C ARG A 316 7.53 -5.58 3.42
N SER A 317 8.67 -5.86 4.03
CA SER A 317 8.83 -6.69 5.22
C SER A 317 8.39 -5.99 6.49
#